data_AF-A0A6J4R297-F1
#
_entry.id   AF-A0A6J4R297-F1
#
_cell.length_a   1.000
_cell.length_b   1.000
_cell.length_c   1.000
_cell.angle_alpha   90.00
_cell.angle_beta   90.00
_cell.angle_gamma   90.00
#
_symmetry.space_group_name_H-M   'P 1'
#
loop_
_entity.id
_entity.type
_entity.pdbx_description
1 polymer ?
#
loop_
_entity_poly.entity_id
_entity_poly.type
_entity_poly.pdbx_seq_one_letter_code
_entity_poly.pdbx_strand_id
1 'polypeptide(L)'
;MSATEASEARTSVGPVQIGVILLALATAGIHLYVFLIEGFLGDGSMLPIYQLLFVGNFFGYITLVIAMYFIPLLASFRPIVRMLLMAMATAAIISYFYVGVTDTVGNIDKLIEVLLIALLLIDAGIF
;
A
#
# COMPACT_ATOMS: atom_id res chain seq x y z
N MET A 1 27.18 -28.05 -23.42
CA MET A 1 26.21 -27.15 -22.77
C MET A 1 26.77 -25.75 -22.84
N SER A 2 26.14 -24.88 -23.62
CA SER A 2 26.58 -23.50 -23.83
C SER A 2 26.19 -22.65 -22.62
N ALA A 3 27.08 -21.75 -22.18
CA ALA A 3 26.85 -20.80 -21.07
C ALA A 3 25.67 -19.82 -21.31
N THR A 4 25.00 -19.91 -22.44
CA THR A 4 23.78 -19.16 -22.79
C THR A 4 22.52 -19.65 -22.07
N GLU A 5 22.56 -20.87 -21.50
CA GLU A 5 21.45 -21.46 -20.73
C GLU A 5 21.44 -21.08 -19.24
N ALA A 6 22.31 -20.15 -18.82
CA ALA A 6 22.14 -19.43 -17.55
C ALA A 6 21.00 -18.42 -17.71
N SER A 7 19.80 -18.99 -17.92
CA SER A 7 18.49 -18.38 -17.94
C SER A 7 18.50 -17.08 -17.16
N GLU A 8 18.40 -15.96 -17.89
CA GLU A 8 18.00 -14.69 -17.35
C GLU A 8 16.73 -14.93 -16.53
N ALA A 9 16.87 -15.07 -15.22
CA ALA A 9 15.75 -15.00 -14.30
C ALA A 9 15.30 -13.53 -14.30
N ARG A 10 14.68 -13.11 -15.39
CA ARG A 10 14.00 -11.82 -15.46
C ARG A 10 12.90 -11.89 -14.41
N THR A 11 13.09 -11.22 -13.30
CA THR A 11 12.00 -10.80 -12.42
C THR A 11 11.10 -9.86 -13.22
N SER A 12 10.28 -10.40 -14.11
CA SER A 12 9.35 -9.60 -14.89
C SER A 12 8.21 -9.17 -13.97
N VAL A 13 8.20 -7.90 -13.59
CA VAL A 13 7.06 -7.25 -12.96
C VAL A 13 5.94 -7.25 -14.01
N GLY A 14 4.92 -8.07 -13.79
CA GLY A 14 3.74 -8.13 -14.65
C GLY A 14 2.76 -6.97 -14.37
N PRO A 15 1.71 -6.85 -15.18
CA PRO A 15 0.76 -5.74 -15.09
C PRO A 15 0.05 -5.66 -13.72
N VAL A 16 -0.21 -6.81 -13.08
CA VAL A 16 -0.81 -6.84 -11.73
C VAL A 16 0.13 -6.24 -10.70
N GLN A 17 1.41 -6.60 -10.72
CA GLN A 17 2.40 -6.04 -9.79
C GLN A 17 2.58 -4.53 -10.00
N ILE A 18 2.58 -4.06 -11.26
CA ILE A 18 2.60 -2.62 -11.56
C ILE A 18 1.37 -1.94 -10.94
N GLY A 19 0.18 -2.53 -11.11
CA GLY A 19 -1.05 -2.02 -10.51
C GLY A 19 -0.97 -1.95 -8.98
N VAL A 20 -0.49 -2.99 -8.32
CA VAL A 20 -0.27 -3.01 -6.86
C VAL A 20 0.67 -1.89 -6.44
N ILE A 21 1.81 -1.73 -7.12
CA ILE A 21 2.78 -0.67 -6.84
C ILE A 21 2.11 0.70 -6.97
N LEU A 22 1.44 0.96 -8.09
CA LEU A 22 0.82 2.27 -8.34
C LEU A 22 -0.29 2.61 -7.34
N LEU A 23 -1.17 1.66 -7.02
CA LEU A 23 -2.24 1.88 -6.05
C LEU A 23 -1.68 2.11 -4.64
N ALA A 24 -0.71 1.31 -4.21
CA ALA A 24 -0.08 1.48 -2.90
C ALA A 24 0.69 2.81 -2.79
N LEU A 25 1.37 3.25 -3.87
CA LEU A 25 2.01 4.57 -3.92
C LEU A 25 0.98 5.70 -3.88
N ALA A 26 -0.15 5.55 -4.58
CA ALA A 26 -1.24 6.53 -4.54
C ALA A 26 -1.82 6.67 -3.13
N THR A 27 -2.17 5.55 -2.48
CA THR A 27 -2.63 5.53 -1.08
C THR A 27 -1.60 6.15 -0.15
N ALA A 28 -0.32 5.76 -0.24
CA ALA A 28 0.75 6.36 0.55
C ALA A 28 0.81 7.89 0.37
N GLY A 29 0.73 8.35 -0.88
CA GLY A 29 0.71 9.77 -1.21
C GLY A 29 -0.47 10.52 -0.59
N ILE A 30 -1.67 9.91 -0.61
CA ILE A 30 -2.86 10.49 0.03
C ILE A 30 -2.69 10.55 1.55
N HIS A 31 -2.21 9.48 2.20
CA HIS A 31 -1.95 9.51 3.64
C HIS A 31 -0.92 10.58 4.02
N LEU A 32 0.12 10.77 3.21
CA LEU A 32 1.09 11.85 3.42
C LEU A 32 0.45 13.23 3.24
N TYR A 33 -0.39 13.40 2.22
CA TYR A 33 -1.14 14.63 1.99
C TYR A 33 -2.04 14.97 3.19
N VAL A 34 -2.86 14.03 3.65
CA VAL A 34 -3.77 14.22 4.79
C VAL A 34 -2.96 14.52 6.06
N PHE A 35 -1.88 13.78 6.31
CA PHE A 35 -0.98 14.08 7.43
C PHE A 35 -0.43 15.50 7.36
N LEU A 36 0.12 15.93 6.22
CA LEU A 36 0.79 17.22 6.11
C LEU A 36 -0.20 18.38 6.09
N ILE A 37 -1.23 18.32 5.26
CA ILE A 37 -2.09 19.46 4.96
C ILE A 37 -3.25 19.57 5.95
N GLU A 38 -3.89 18.45 6.29
CA GLU A 38 -5.05 18.46 7.20
C GLU A 38 -4.63 18.26 8.65
N GLY A 39 -3.53 17.54 8.90
CA GLY A 39 -2.98 17.30 10.24
C GLY A 39 -1.97 18.35 10.70
N PHE A 40 -0.72 18.21 10.22
CA PHE A 40 0.46 18.89 10.74
C PHE A 40 0.50 20.40 10.44
N LEU A 41 0.13 20.80 9.23
CA LEU A 41 0.00 22.20 8.80
C LEU A 41 -1.44 22.71 8.88
N GLY A 42 -2.37 21.86 9.31
CA GLY A 42 -3.80 22.16 9.39
C GLY A 42 -4.17 23.07 10.55
N ASP A 43 -5.47 23.14 10.84
CA ASP A 43 -6.03 23.99 11.91
C ASP A 43 -5.89 23.39 13.32
N GLY A 44 -5.29 22.20 13.45
CA GLY A 44 -5.13 21.49 14.71
C GLY A 44 -6.36 20.70 15.16
N SER A 45 -7.39 20.58 14.33
CA SER A 45 -8.59 19.78 14.64
C SER A 45 -8.33 18.27 14.67
N MET A 46 -7.32 17.79 13.91
CA MET A 46 -6.97 16.38 13.87
C MET A 46 -6.20 15.96 15.13
N LEU A 47 -6.75 15.01 15.89
CA LEU A 47 -6.08 14.47 17.08
C LEU A 47 -4.69 13.89 16.75
N PRO A 48 -3.68 14.06 17.63
CA PRO A 48 -2.31 13.60 17.37
C PRO A 48 -2.19 12.11 17.03
N ILE A 49 -3.07 11.27 17.59
CA ILE A 49 -3.09 9.84 17.28
C ILE A 49 -3.41 9.57 15.79
N TYR A 50 -4.32 10.33 15.19
CA TYR A 50 -4.65 10.16 13.77
C TYR A 50 -3.52 10.67 12.88
N GLN A 51 -2.87 11.78 13.25
CA GLN A 51 -1.67 12.25 12.55
C GLN A 51 -0.57 11.16 12.52
N LEU A 52 -0.34 10.51 13.65
CA LEU A 52 0.61 9.39 13.74
C LEU A 52 0.19 8.20 12.86
N LEU A 53 -1.11 7.88 12.80
CA LEU A 53 -1.62 6.83 11.94
C LEU A 53 -1.45 7.17 10.45
N PHE A 54 -1.70 8.42 10.03
CA PHE A 54 -1.51 8.83 8.64
C PHE A 54 -0.04 8.77 8.20
N VAL A 55 0.87 9.37 8.97
CA VAL A 55 2.31 9.30 8.65
C VAL A 55 2.85 7.86 8.74
N GLY A 56 2.35 7.07 9.69
CA GLY A 56 2.66 5.65 9.82
C GLY A 56 2.20 4.84 8.61
N ASN A 57 0.99 5.08 8.09
CA ASN A 57 0.49 4.43 6.88
C ASN A 57 1.35 4.77 5.67
N PHE A 58 1.73 6.04 5.49
CA PHE A 58 2.66 6.44 4.44
C PHE A 58 3.94 5.59 4.46
N PHE A 59 4.64 5.52 5.59
CA PHE A 59 5.85 4.72 5.70
C PHE A 59 5.60 3.22 5.56
N GLY A 60 4.47 2.73 6.08
CA GLY A 60 4.08 1.32 5.99
C GLY A 60 3.90 0.86 4.55
N TYR A 61 3.10 1.58 3.75
CA TYR A 61 2.85 1.23 2.35
C TYR A 61 4.13 1.27 1.52
N ILE A 62 4.93 2.34 1.66
CA ILE A 62 6.21 2.48 0.94
C ILE A 62 7.15 1.32 1.30
N THR A 63 7.30 1.05 2.60
CA THR A 63 8.22 0.01 3.08
C THR A 63 7.81 -1.38 2.59
N LEU A 64 6.51 -1.71 2.66
CA LEU A 64 6.01 -3.01 2.25
C LEU A 64 6.07 -3.21 0.73
N VAL A 65 5.79 -2.17 -0.07
CA VAL A 65 5.95 -2.23 -1.54
C VAL A 65 7.43 -2.44 -1.92
N ILE A 66 8.34 -1.70 -1.29
CA ILE A 66 9.78 -1.87 -1.48
C ILE A 66 10.20 -3.30 -1.11
N ALA A 67 9.77 -3.77 0.07
CA ALA A 67 10.08 -5.12 0.54
C ALA A 67 9.56 -6.22 -0.40
N MET A 68 8.35 -6.06 -0.95
CA MET A 68 7.72 -7.07 -1.80
C MET A 68 8.39 -7.22 -3.17
N TYR A 69 8.71 -6.10 -3.81
CA TYR A 69 9.10 -6.06 -5.22
C TYR A 69 10.56 -5.70 -5.48
N PHE A 70 11.24 -5.02 -4.54
CA PHE A 70 12.58 -4.47 -4.78
C PHE A 70 13.68 -5.09 -3.89
N ILE A 71 13.33 -5.92 -2.90
CA ILE A 71 14.30 -6.60 -2.02
C ILE A 71 14.29 -8.11 -2.28
N PRO A 72 15.24 -8.65 -3.08
CA PRO A 72 15.30 -10.08 -3.39
C PRO A 72 15.46 -10.97 -2.14
N LEU A 73 16.16 -10.49 -1.10
CA LEU A 73 16.36 -11.20 0.16
C LEU A 73 15.04 -11.52 0.88
N LEU A 74 13.98 -10.74 0.62
CA LEU A 74 12.67 -10.93 1.22
C LEU A 74 11.71 -11.73 0.34
N ALA A 75 12.19 -12.36 -0.75
CA ALA A 75 11.35 -13.14 -1.66
C ALA A 75 10.54 -14.23 -0.95
N SER A 76 11.14 -14.92 0.03
CA SER A 76 10.45 -15.95 0.83
C SER A 76 9.36 -15.39 1.75
N PHE A 77 9.41 -14.09 2.07
CA PHE A 77 8.45 -13.41 2.94
C PHE A 77 7.34 -12.70 2.17
N ARG A 78 7.32 -12.78 0.82
CA ARG A 78 6.28 -12.15 -0.01
C ARG A 78 4.84 -12.45 0.43
N PRO A 79 4.46 -13.67 0.83
CA PRO A 79 3.11 -13.94 1.33
C PRO A 79 2.78 -13.13 2.59
N ILE A 80 3.74 -12.98 3.50
CA ILE A 80 3.58 -12.20 4.73
C ILE A 80 3.50 -10.71 4.40
N VAL A 81 4.39 -10.19 3.56
CA VAL A 81 4.38 -8.79 3.13
C VAL A 81 3.06 -8.43 2.43
N ARG A 82 2.55 -9.32 1.57
CA ARG A 82 1.25 -9.19 0.93
C ARG A 82 0.11 -9.15 1.96
N MET A 83 0.12 -10.07 2.92
CA MET A 83 -0.86 -10.09 4.01
C MET A 83 -0.84 -8.79 4.81
N LEU A 84 0.35 -8.26 5.12
CA LEU A 84 0.49 -6.98 5.82
C LEU A 84 -0.05 -5.79 5.00
N LEU A 85 0.17 -5.76 3.69
CA LEU A 85 -0.43 -4.74 2.82
C LEU A 85 -1.96 -4.81 2.84
N MET A 86 -2.54 -6.01 2.74
CA MET A 86 -3.99 -6.20 2.82
C MET A 86 -4.54 -5.78 4.20
N ALA A 87 -3.83 -6.14 5.27
CA ALA A 87 -4.22 -5.80 6.64
C ALA A 87 -4.19 -4.28 6.87
N MET A 88 -3.18 -3.58 6.35
CA MET A 88 -3.10 -2.12 6.41
C MET A 88 -4.26 -1.46 5.68
N ALA A 89 -4.52 -1.84 4.42
CA ALA A 89 -5.65 -1.32 3.65
C ALA A 89 -6.99 -1.58 4.35
N THR A 90 -7.17 -2.79 4.88
CA THR A 90 -8.39 -3.14 5.63
C THR A 90 -8.54 -2.28 6.89
N ALA A 91 -7.45 -2.09 7.65
CA ALA A 91 -7.47 -1.27 8.87
C ALA A 91 -7.76 0.21 8.56
N ALA A 92 -7.22 0.75 7.48
CA ALA A 92 -7.47 2.12 7.03
C ALA A 92 -8.93 2.33 6.58
N ILE A 93 -9.50 1.37 5.83
CA ILE A 93 -10.92 1.36 5.47
C ILE A 93 -11.81 1.36 6.72
N ILE A 94 -11.57 0.42 7.64
CA ILE A 94 -12.37 0.31 8.88
C ILE A 94 -12.25 1.59 9.71
N SER A 95 -11.04 2.12 9.86
CA SER A 95 -10.79 3.33 10.65
C SER A 95 -11.52 4.55 10.08
N TYR A 96 -11.52 4.70 8.76
CA TYR A 96 -12.21 5.80 8.08
C TYR A 96 -13.72 5.82 8.38
N PHE A 97 -14.38 4.68 8.21
CA PHE A 97 -15.82 4.59 8.49
C PHE A 97 -16.13 4.63 9.99
N TYR A 98 -15.23 4.15 10.85
CA TYR A 98 -15.37 4.23 12.30
C TYR A 98 -15.32 5.68 12.82
N VAL A 99 -14.40 6.49 12.29
CA VAL A 99 -14.28 7.92 12.66
C VAL A 99 -15.47 8.73 12.12
N GLY A 100 -16.00 8.36 10.95
CA GLY A 100 -17.21 8.96 10.39
C GLY A 100 -17.03 10.37 9.78
N VAL A 101 -15.78 10.84 9.68
CA VAL A 101 -15.44 12.08 8.97
C VAL A 101 -15.19 11.71 7.50
N THR A 102 -16.27 11.70 6.71
CA THR A 102 -16.21 11.32 5.31
C THR A 102 -16.17 12.54 4.39
N ASP A 103 -15.27 12.52 3.43
CA ASP A 103 -15.07 13.54 2.41
C ASP A 103 -14.71 12.90 1.06
N THR A 104 -14.57 13.71 0.03
CA THR A 104 -14.27 13.23 -1.33
C THR A 104 -12.89 12.56 -1.42
N VAL A 105 -11.86 13.09 -0.75
CA VAL A 105 -10.48 12.57 -0.85
C VAL A 105 -10.39 11.21 -0.17
N GLY A 106 -10.93 11.07 1.04
CA GLY A 106 -10.99 9.83 1.77
C GLY A 106 -11.82 8.76 1.06
N ASN A 107 -12.94 9.11 0.43
CA ASN A 107 -13.75 8.17 -0.35
C ASN A 107 -12.98 7.63 -1.57
N ILE A 108 -12.24 8.49 -2.27
CA ILE A 108 -11.37 8.08 -3.38
C ILE A 108 -10.27 7.15 -2.87
N ASP A 109 -9.63 7.49 -1.76
CA ASP A 109 -8.59 6.66 -1.15
C ASP A 109 -9.13 5.27 -0.76
N LYS A 110 -10.33 5.18 -0.18
CA LYS A 110 -10.94 3.89 0.16
C LYS A 110 -11.22 3.04 -1.08
N LEU A 111 -11.60 3.64 -2.19
CA LEU A 111 -11.75 2.93 -3.46
C LEU A 111 -10.39 2.39 -3.95
N ILE A 112 -9.32 3.18 -3.87
CA ILE A 112 -7.96 2.76 -4.21
C ILE A 112 -7.52 1.58 -3.34
N GLU A 113 -7.77 1.63 -2.03
CA GLU A 113 -7.44 0.55 -1.10
C GLU A 113 -8.21 -0.74 -1.37
N VAL A 114 -9.50 -0.66 -1.73
CA VAL A 114 -10.29 -1.82 -2.16
C VAL A 114 -9.70 -2.44 -3.43
N LEU A 115 -9.35 -1.62 -4.42
CA LEU A 115 -8.70 -2.08 -5.65
C LEU A 115 -7.33 -2.70 -5.36
N LEU A 116 -6.56 -2.12 -4.43
CA LEU A 116 -5.28 -2.66 -3.98
C LEU A 116 -5.45 -4.06 -3.38
N ILE A 117 -6.42 -4.25 -2.49
CA ILE A 117 -6.74 -5.57 -1.91
C ILE A 117 -7.10 -6.56 -3.03
N ALA A 118 -7.95 -6.17 -3.98
CA ALA A 118 -8.32 -7.02 -5.11
C ALA A 118 -7.09 -7.46 -5.94
N LEU A 119 -6.20 -6.52 -6.28
CA LEU A 119 -4.99 -6.85 -7.04
C LEU A 119 -4.01 -7.73 -6.24
N LEU A 120 -3.90 -7.55 -4.92
CA LEU A 120 -3.07 -8.40 -4.06
C LEU A 120 -3.61 -9.84 -4.02
N LEU A 121 -4.93 -10.03 -4.04
CA LEU A 121 -5.56 -11.35 -4.10
C LEU A 121 -5.34 -12.02 -5.47
N ILE A 122 -5.41 -11.26 -6.56
CA ILE A 122 -5.08 -11.75 -7.92
C ILE A 122 -3.59 -12.13 -8.01
N ASP A 123 -2.69 -11.30 -7.49
CA ASP A 123 -1.25 -11.60 -7.43
C ASP A 123 -0.93 -12.85 -6.57
N ALA A 124 -1.84 -13.22 -5.66
CA ALA A 124 -1.74 -14.45 -4.88
C ALA A 124 -2.29 -15.70 -5.59
N GLY A 125 -2.94 -15.56 -6.74
CA GLY A 125 -3.62 -16.66 -7.43
C GLY A 125 -4.86 -17.18 -6.70
N ILE A 126 -5.51 -16.32 -5.91
CA ILE A 126 -6.74 -16.67 -5.18
C ILE A 126 -7.99 -16.52 -6.08
N PHE A 127 -7.86 -15.82 -7.21
CA PHE A 127 -8.89 -15.62 -8.23
C PHE A 127 -8.32 -15.84 -9.63
#